data_AF-A0A6H1JRL8-F1
#
_entry.id   AF-A0A6H1JRL8-F1
#
_cell.length_a   1.000
_cell.length_b   1.000
_cell.length_c   1.000
_cell.angle_alpha   90.00
_cell.angle_beta   90.00
_cell.angle_gamma   90.00
#
_symmetry.space_group_name_H-M   'P 1'
#
loop_
_entity.id
_entity.type
_entity.pdbx_description
1 polymer ?
#
loop_
_entity_poly.entity_id
_entity_poly.type
_entity_poly.pdbx_seq_one_letter_code
_entity_poly.pdbx_strand_id
1 'polypeptide(L)'
;MATKRKYQADDLVAVVWLHQTGPRVLAGEMTWEEAASEAWAMDADKADRVRVLVGVFEDKIQGAWAVTGAEHHAEVPEGKTRVVNRSLFETTEDPDVAYLVGMPSPVAGRRNPQMTFELRDLPGAAVLTEATEPATHGVVQLGQFALLVSESGDAELRMPPDAVLTVRTTS
;
A
#
# COMPACT_ATOMS: atom_id res chain seq x y z
N MET A 1 28.80 -8.34 0.70
CA MET A 1 27.67 -9.10 0.11
C MET A 1 26.47 -8.17 0.09
N ALA A 2 25.85 -7.94 -1.05
CA ALA A 2 24.64 -7.11 -1.10
C ALA A 2 23.53 -7.84 -0.33
N THR A 3 23.02 -7.22 0.72
CA THR A 3 21.80 -7.66 1.40
C THR A 3 20.70 -7.72 0.35
N LYS A 4 20.18 -8.91 0.06
CA LYS A 4 19.05 -9.06 -0.87
C LYS A 4 17.88 -8.30 -0.26
N ARG A 5 17.43 -7.25 -0.95
CA ARG A 5 16.30 -6.42 -0.53
C ARG A 5 15.05 -7.27 -0.34
N LYS A 6 14.20 -6.86 0.60
CA LYS A 6 12.86 -7.43 0.77
C LYS A 6 12.01 -7.25 -0.50
N TYR A 7 12.12 -6.09 -1.13
CA TYR A 7 11.38 -5.71 -2.35
C TYR A 7 12.30 -5.45 -3.55
N GLN A 8 11.78 -5.74 -4.73
CA GLN A 8 12.36 -5.44 -6.04
C GLN A 8 11.45 -4.50 -6.82
N ALA A 9 12.03 -3.74 -7.75
CA ALA A 9 11.31 -2.73 -8.53
C ALA A 9 10.19 -3.30 -9.41
N ASP A 10 10.34 -4.55 -9.85
CA ASP A 10 9.39 -5.30 -10.69
C ASP A 10 8.46 -6.24 -9.91
N ASP A 11 8.52 -6.21 -8.57
CA ASP A 11 7.50 -6.83 -7.72
C ASP A 11 6.14 -6.19 -8.00
N LEU A 12 5.05 -6.95 -7.84
CA LEU A 12 3.71 -6.41 -8.06
C LEU A 12 3.11 -5.86 -6.77
N VAL A 13 2.48 -4.70 -6.89
CA VAL A 13 1.57 -4.14 -5.90
C VAL A 13 0.15 -4.43 -6.36
N ALA A 14 -0.68 -4.97 -5.48
CA ALA A 14 -2.12 -5.06 -5.67
C ALA A 14 -2.81 -3.90 -4.92
N VAL A 15 -3.62 -3.12 -5.63
CA VAL A 15 -4.51 -2.12 -5.04
C VAL A 15 -5.93 -2.64 -5.13
N VAL A 16 -6.64 -2.63 -4.01
CA VAL A 16 -8.03 -3.08 -3.90
C VAL A 16 -8.90 -1.95 -3.35
N TRP A 17 -10.02 -1.68 -4.03
CA TRP A 17 -10.99 -0.66 -3.63
C TRP A 17 -12.10 -1.28 -2.81
N LEU A 18 -12.14 -0.93 -1.54
CA LEU A 18 -12.98 -1.53 -0.51
C LEU A 18 -14.38 -0.91 -0.48
N HIS A 19 -14.94 -0.53 -1.63
CA HIS A 19 -16.27 0.10 -1.68
C HIS A 19 -17.38 -0.79 -1.11
N GLN A 20 -17.22 -2.11 -1.22
CA GLN A 20 -18.21 -3.09 -0.77
C GLN A 20 -17.98 -3.52 0.69
N THR A 21 -16.73 -3.63 1.11
CA THR A 21 -16.33 -4.14 2.44
C THR A 21 -16.03 -3.04 3.45
N GLY A 22 -15.63 -1.84 2.99
CA GLY A 22 -15.34 -0.68 3.83
C GLY A 22 -16.47 -0.28 4.79
N PRO A 23 -17.76 -0.30 4.39
CA PRO A 23 -18.86 -0.05 5.34
C PRO A 23 -18.88 -1.01 6.54
N ARG A 24 -18.48 -2.28 6.34
CA ARG A 24 -18.41 -3.28 7.42
C ARG A 24 -17.24 -3.04 8.35
N VAL A 25 -16.11 -2.54 7.81
CA VAL A 25 -14.99 -2.08 8.64
C VAL A 25 -15.39 -0.90 9.51
N LEU A 26 -16.09 0.09 8.94
CA LEU A 26 -16.60 1.24 9.70
C LEU A 26 -17.62 0.83 10.77
N ALA A 27 -18.36 -0.25 10.56
CA ALA A 27 -19.26 -0.84 11.54
C ALA A 27 -18.55 -1.69 12.61
N GLY A 28 -17.23 -1.87 12.52
CA GLY A 28 -16.44 -2.69 13.45
C GLY A 28 -16.63 -4.19 13.29
N GLU A 29 -17.17 -4.64 12.15
CA GLU A 29 -17.40 -6.07 11.87
C GLU A 29 -16.13 -6.80 11.43
N MET A 30 -15.16 -6.07 10.89
CA MET A 30 -13.89 -6.59 10.36
C MET A 30 -12.83 -5.48 10.31
N THR A 31 -11.57 -5.84 10.14
CA THR A 31 -10.46 -4.89 9.97
C THR A 31 -10.26 -4.51 8.49
N TRP A 32 -9.50 -3.44 8.25
CA TRP A 32 -9.10 -3.06 6.89
C TRP A 32 -8.26 -4.14 6.21
N GLU A 33 -7.45 -4.88 6.96
CA GLU A 33 -6.62 -5.98 6.45
C GLU A 33 -7.49 -7.16 6.02
N GLU A 34 -8.46 -7.56 6.86
CA GLU A 34 -9.43 -8.60 6.53
C GLU A 34 -10.23 -8.23 5.27
N ALA A 35 -10.64 -6.96 5.16
CA ALA A 35 -11.39 -6.46 4.01
C ALA A 35 -10.55 -6.43 2.72
N ALA A 36 -9.27 -6.13 2.83
CA ALA A 36 -8.33 -6.14 1.71
C ALA A 36 -7.93 -7.56 1.29
N SER A 37 -7.93 -8.51 2.22
CA SER A 37 -7.50 -9.89 1.99
C SER A 37 -8.60 -10.81 1.46
N GLU A 38 -9.80 -10.29 1.21
CA GLU A 38 -10.89 -11.04 0.56
C GLU A 38 -10.52 -11.56 -0.84
N ALA A 39 -11.38 -12.41 -1.41
CA ALA A 39 -11.13 -13.10 -2.67
C ALA A 39 -11.33 -12.18 -3.90
N TRP A 40 -10.24 -11.69 -4.49
CA TRP A 40 -10.25 -10.80 -5.65
C TRP A 40 -10.14 -11.55 -6.97
N ALA A 41 -10.92 -11.14 -7.97
CA ALA A 41 -10.86 -11.76 -9.30
C ALA A 41 -9.52 -11.44 -10.01
N MET A 42 -8.58 -12.37 -9.96
CA MET A 42 -7.22 -12.20 -10.46
C MET A 42 -6.70 -13.52 -11.02
N ASP A 43 -5.81 -13.42 -12.00
CA ASP A 43 -5.06 -14.56 -12.51
C ASP A 43 -4.08 -15.07 -11.44
N ALA A 44 -3.97 -16.40 -11.27
CA ALA A 44 -3.17 -17.00 -10.20
C ALA A 44 -1.68 -16.66 -10.31
N ASP A 45 -1.09 -16.79 -11.51
CA ASP A 45 0.31 -16.47 -11.76
C ASP A 45 0.60 -14.98 -11.47
N LYS A 46 -0.40 -14.12 -11.68
CA LYS A 46 -0.30 -12.71 -11.34
C LYS A 46 -0.39 -12.46 -9.85
N ALA A 47 -1.30 -13.15 -9.15
CA ALA A 47 -1.47 -13.04 -7.71
C ALA A 47 -0.22 -13.51 -6.96
N ASP A 48 0.43 -14.59 -7.39
CA ASP A 48 1.68 -15.11 -6.79
C ASP A 48 2.87 -14.14 -6.86
N ARG A 49 2.81 -13.19 -7.78
CA ARG A 49 3.82 -12.13 -7.96
C ARG A 49 3.57 -10.90 -7.09
N VAL A 50 2.41 -10.81 -6.43
CA VAL A 50 2.09 -9.68 -5.56
C VAL A 50 2.95 -9.77 -4.29
N ARG A 51 3.59 -8.66 -3.95
CA ARG A 51 4.40 -8.51 -2.73
C ARG A 51 3.87 -7.47 -1.76
N VAL A 52 3.06 -6.54 -2.25
CA VAL A 52 2.41 -5.51 -1.43
C VAL A 52 0.93 -5.46 -1.76
N LEU A 53 0.09 -5.49 -0.74
CA LEU A 53 -1.36 -5.29 -0.85
C LEU A 53 -1.71 -3.92 -0.27
N VAL A 54 -2.49 -3.13 -1.00
CA VAL A 54 -2.92 -1.78 -0.61
C VAL A 54 -4.44 -1.71 -0.64
N GLY A 55 -5.04 -1.46 0.53
CA GLY A 55 -6.49 -1.26 0.67
C GLY A 55 -6.85 0.21 0.53
N VAL A 56 -7.78 0.54 -0.38
CA VAL A 56 -8.23 1.91 -0.64
C VAL A 56 -9.72 2.06 -0.33
N PHE A 57 -10.07 3.10 0.41
CA PHE A 57 -11.45 3.50 0.67
C PHE A 57 -11.56 5.03 0.64
N GLU A 58 -12.59 5.55 -0.06
CA GLU A 58 -12.78 6.99 -0.30
C GLU A 58 -11.52 7.70 -0.82
N ASP A 59 -10.90 7.11 -1.85
CA ASP A 59 -9.68 7.59 -2.51
C ASP A 59 -8.45 7.77 -1.60
N LYS A 60 -8.48 7.16 -0.41
CA LYS A 60 -7.37 7.13 0.54
C LYS A 60 -6.93 5.71 0.82
N ILE A 61 -5.63 5.52 0.97
CA ILE A 61 -5.06 4.26 1.44
C ILE A 61 -5.41 4.11 2.92
N GLN A 62 -6.13 3.03 3.25
CA GLN A 62 -6.49 2.68 4.62
C GLN A 62 -5.48 1.71 5.26
N GLY A 63 -4.78 0.95 4.42
CA GLY A 63 -3.75 0.01 4.87
C GLY A 63 -2.85 -0.43 3.73
N ALA A 64 -1.63 -0.81 4.09
CA ALA A 64 -0.65 -1.39 3.20
C ALA A 64 0.09 -2.50 3.94
N TRP A 65 0.23 -3.67 3.32
CA TRP A 65 0.75 -4.87 3.95
C TRP A 65 1.71 -5.61 3.02
N ALA A 66 2.66 -6.33 3.61
CA ALA A 66 3.46 -7.30 2.88
C ALA A 66 2.61 -8.54 2.60
N VAL A 67 2.64 -9.04 1.37
CA VAL A 67 1.99 -10.31 0.99
C VAL A 67 2.95 -11.45 1.22
N THR A 68 2.55 -12.43 2.02
CA THR A 68 3.33 -13.63 2.36
C THR A 68 2.93 -14.85 1.52
N GLY A 69 1.72 -14.85 0.97
CA GLY A 69 1.18 -15.94 0.16
C GLY A 69 -0.12 -15.56 -0.54
N ALA A 70 -0.57 -16.43 -1.44
CA ALA A 70 -1.88 -16.33 -2.07
C ALA A 70 -2.56 -17.70 -2.11
N GLU A 71 -3.86 -17.73 -1.85
CA GLU A 71 -4.72 -18.91 -2.02
C GLU A 71 -5.64 -18.68 -3.22
N HIS A 72 -5.72 -19.66 -4.14
CA HIS A 72 -6.50 -19.52 -5.37
C HIS A 72 -7.71 -20.45 -5.39
N HIS A 73 -8.85 -19.86 -5.76
CA HIS A 73 -10.09 -20.58 -5.96
C HIS A 73 -10.60 -20.33 -7.37
N ALA A 74 -10.69 -21.38 -8.16
CA ALA A 74 -11.31 -21.36 -9.47
C ALA A 74 -12.71 -21.95 -9.38
N GLU A 75 -13.71 -21.15 -9.70
CA GLU A 75 -15.11 -21.61 -9.78
C GLU A 75 -15.74 -21.18 -11.10
N VAL A 76 -16.75 -21.91 -11.54
CA VAL A 76 -17.68 -21.45 -12.59
C VAL A 76 -18.91 -20.92 -11.86
N PRO A 77 -19.12 -19.59 -11.79
CA PRO A 77 -20.27 -19.04 -11.10
C PRO A 77 -21.58 -19.57 -11.70
N GLU A 78 -22.60 -19.71 -10.86
CA GLU A 78 -23.91 -20.19 -11.30
C GLU A 78 -24.47 -19.33 -12.46
N GLY A 79 -24.93 -19.99 -13.52
CA GLY A 79 -25.42 -19.31 -14.72
C GLY A 79 -24.34 -18.66 -15.60
N LYS A 80 -23.05 -18.91 -15.34
CA LYS A 80 -21.93 -18.49 -16.21
C LYS A 80 -21.26 -19.69 -16.86
N THR A 81 -20.64 -19.46 -18.01
CA THR A 81 -19.87 -20.47 -18.76
C THR A 81 -18.37 -20.33 -18.56
N ARG A 82 -17.91 -19.22 -17.98
CA ARG A 82 -16.49 -18.90 -17.82
C ARG A 82 -16.06 -19.10 -16.37
N VAL A 83 -14.93 -19.79 -16.19
CA VAL A 83 -14.22 -19.90 -14.91
C VAL A 83 -13.77 -18.51 -14.47
N VAL A 84 -14.06 -18.18 -13.22
CA VAL A 84 -13.51 -17.00 -12.54
C VAL A 84 -12.50 -17.52 -11.53
N ASN A 85 -11.26 -17.06 -11.66
CA ASN A 85 -10.24 -17.29 -10.66
C ASN A 85 -10.29 -16.14 -9.65
N ARG A 86 -10.37 -16.48 -8.37
CA ARG A 86 -10.28 -15.54 -7.26
C ARG A 86 -9.10 -15.91 -6.39
N SER A 87 -8.31 -14.91 -6.02
CA SER A 87 -7.18 -15.09 -5.12
C SER A 87 -7.41 -14.34 -3.82
N LEU A 88 -7.24 -15.02 -2.68
CA LEU A 88 -7.03 -14.41 -1.37
C LEU A 88 -5.54 -14.15 -1.18
N PHE A 89 -5.20 -13.09 -0.47
CA PHE A 89 -3.83 -12.79 -0.08
C PHE A 89 -3.65 -13.04 1.41
N GLU A 90 -2.57 -13.74 1.76
CA GLU A 90 -2.09 -13.77 3.14
C GLU A 90 -1.16 -12.59 3.34
N THR A 91 -1.37 -11.83 4.41
CA THR A 91 -0.66 -10.59 4.68
C THR A 91 -0.04 -10.54 6.07
N THR A 92 0.94 -9.65 6.21
CA THR A 92 1.49 -9.26 7.50
C THR A 92 1.79 -7.76 7.50
N GLU A 93 1.69 -7.14 8.67
CA GLU A 93 2.12 -5.76 8.87
C GLU A 93 3.59 -5.59 8.45
N ASP A 94 3.87 -4.48 7.79
CA ASP A 94 5.20 -4.16 7.33
C ASP A 94 5.52 -2.68 7.51
N PRO A 95 6.42 -2.35 8.47
CA PRO A 95 6.84 -0.97 8.71
C PRO A 95 7.39 -0.27 7.46
N ASP A 96 7.99 -1.01 6.52
CA ASP A 96 8.60 -0.43 5.32
C ASP A 96 7.54 0.17 4.37
N VAL A 97 6.30 -0.33 4.38
CA VAL A 97 5.20 0.17 3.53
C VAL A 97 4.14 0.95 4.31
N ALA A 98 4.25 1.01 5.64
CA ALA A 98 3.30 1.71 6.52
C ALA A 98 3.18 3.21 6.19
N TYR A 99 4.21 3.82 5.59
CA TYR A 99 4.19 5.23 5.18
C TYR A 99 3.10 5.56 4.15
N LEU A 100 2.55 4.55 3.46
CA LEU A 100 1.49 4.72 2.47
C LEU A 100 0.13 5.05 3.11
N VAL A 101 -0.09 4.65 4.35
CA VAL A 101 -1.39 4.80 5.02
C VAL A 101 -1.77 6.28 5.14
N GLY A 102 -3.00 6.61 4.73
CA GLY A 102 -3.52 7.97 4.71
C GLY A 102 -3.12 8.81 3.50
N MET A 103 -2.24 8.31 2.62
CA MET A 103 -1.94 8.93 1.33
C MET A 103 -3.12 8.77 0.35
N PRO A 104 -3.21 9.63 -0.68
CA PRO A 104 -4.14 9.41 -1.79
C PRO A 104 -3.88 8.06 -2.48
N SER A 105 -4.93 7.47 -3.05
CA SER A 105 -4.79 6.28 -3.89
C SER A 105 -3.75 6.52 -5.00
N PRO A 106 -2.80 5.60 -5.22
CA PRO A 106 -1.77 5.76 -6.25
C PRO A 106 -2.35 5.63 -7.67
N VAL A 107 -3.56 5.10 -7.77
CA VAL A 107 -4.30 4.89 -9.02
C VAL A 107 -5.73 5.40 -8.88
N ALA A 108 -6.28 5.99 -9.93
CA ALA A 108 -7.67 6.44 -9.94
C ALA A 108 -8.63 5.25 -9.80
N GLY A 109 -9.75 5.46 -9.07
CA GLY A 109 -10.80 4.47 -8.90
C GLY A 109 -11.34 3.92 -10.22
N ARG A 110 -11.64 2.63 -10.24
CA ARG A 110 -12.13 1.91 -11.43
C ARG A 110 -13.35 1.08 -11.12
N ARG A 111 -14.05 0.65 -12.18
CA ARG A 111 -15.18 -0.28 -12.07
C ARG A 111 -14.75 -1.64 -11.50
N ASN A 112 -13.57 -2.14 -11.90
CA ASN A 112 -13.00 -3.33 -11.29
C ASN A 112 -12.42 -2.92 -9.94
N PRO A 113 -12.82 -3.58 -8.84
CA PRO A 113 -12.40 -3.19 -7.50
C PRO A 113 -10.95 -3.59 -7.17
N GLN A 114 -10.14 -3.96 -8.17
CA GLN A 114 -8.75 -4.30 -8.00
C GLN A 114 -7.92 -3.94 -9.24
N MET A 115 -6.65 -3.62 -9.01
CA MET A 115 -5.63 -3.37 -10.02
C MET A 115 -4.27 -3.83 -9.51
N THR A 116 -3.36 -4.11 -10.43
CA THR A 116 -1.95 -4.34 -10.10
C THR A 116 -1.05 -3.46 -10.94
N PHE A 117 0.09 -3.05 -10.40
CA PHE A 117 1.18 -2.36 -11.11
C PHE A 117 2.53 -2.73 -10.48
N GLU A 118 3.63 -2.28 -11.08
CA GLU A 118 4.98 -2.59 -10.58
C GLU A 118 5.34 -1.68 -9.40
N LEU A 119 6.05 -2.23 -8.41
CA LEU A 119 6.39 -1.53 -7.18
C LEU A 119 7.16 -0.22 -7.44
N ARG A 120 7.96 -0.13 -8.51
CA ARG A 120 8.63 1.11 -8.93
C ARG A 120 7.68 2.30 -9.15
N ASP A 121 6.42 2.04 -9.49
CA ASP A 121 5.41 3.06 -9.77
C ASP A 121 4.68 3.50 -8.49
N LEU A 122 4.97 2.88 -7.34
CA LEU A 122 4.41 3.25 -6.05
C LEU A 122 5.00 4.59 -5.57
N PRO A 123 4.19 5.50 -5.01
CA PRO A 123 4.72 6.70 -4.38
C PRO A 123 5.75 6.34 -3.30
N GLY A 124 6.95 6.89 -3.37
CA GLY A 124 8.03 6.58 -2.41
C GLY A 124 8.76 5.26 -2.63
N ALA A 125 8.53 4.55 -3.75
CA ALA A 125 9.16 3.26 -4.07
C ALA A 125 10.69 3.24 -3.96
N ALA A 126 11.36 4.38 -4.15
CA ALA A 126 12.80 4.49 -3.98
C ALA A 126 13.27 4.05 -2.58
N VAL A 127 12.47 4.32 -1.53
CA VAL A 127 12.79 3.88 -0.16
C VAL A 127 12.80 2.35 -0.05
N LEU A 128 11.91 1.69 -0.79
CA LEU A 128 11.77 0.23 -0.82
C LEU A 128 12.83 -0.45 -1.71
N THR A 129 13.29 0.26 -2.76
CA THR A 129 14.06 -0.32 -3.90
C THR A 129 15.47 0.24 -4.12
N GLU A 130 15.84 1.40 -3.54
CA GLU A 130 17.19 2.01 -3.62
C GLU A 130 18.01 1.90 -2.31
N ALA A 131 19.32 1.63 -2.42
CA ALA A 131 20.15 1.01 -1.37
C ALA A 131 20.77 2.03 -0.43
N THR A 132 20.06 3.12 -0.19
CA THR A 132 20.55 4.19 0.66
C THR A 132 19.82 4.03 1.97
N GLU A 133 20.53 3.66 3.04
CA GLU A 133 20.01 3.84 4.39
C GLU A 133 19.46 5.28 4.45
N PRO A 134 18.16 5.46 4.78
CA PRO A 134 17.61 6.79 4.88
C PRO A 134 18.48 7.54 5.88
N ALA A 135 18.97 8.71 5.48
CA ALA A 135 19.80 9.52 6.35
C ALA A 135 19.04 9.72 7.67
N THR A 136 19.63 9.25 8.76
CA THR A 136 19.01 9.31 10.10
C THR A 136 18.91 10.73 10.63
N HIS A 137 19.61 11.64 9.97
CA HIS A 137 19.69 13.07 10.21
C HIS A 137 19.95 13.77 8.87
N GLY A 138 19.59 15.04 8.78
CA GLY A 138 19.77 15.83 7.56
C GLY A 138 18.63 16.80 7.32
N VAL A 139 18.61 17.38 6.12
CA VAL A 139 17.60 18.36 5.71
C VAL A 139 16.82 17.81 4.52
N VAL A 140 15.51 17.67 4.69
CA VAL A 140 14.56 17.33 3.62
C VAL A 140 13.81 18.60 3.24
N GLN A 141 14.00 19.06 2.00
CA GLN A 141 13.33 20.24 1.49
C GLN A 141 12.17 19.86 0.56
N LEU A 142 10.95 20.24 0.93
CA LEU A 142 9.73 20.02 0.18
C LEU A 142 9.16 21.38 -0.25
N GLY A 143 9.63 21.88 -1.39
CA GLY A 143 9.32 23.24 -1.84
C GLY A 143 9.76 24.28 -0.82
N GLN A 144 8.80 24.98 -0.23
CA GLN A 144 9.05 26.03 0.77
C GLN A 144 9.17 25.48 2.21
N PHE A 145 8.90 24.21 2.43
CA PHE A 145 9.03 23.54 3.71
C PHE A 145 10.41 22.88 3.83
N ALA A 146 11.00 22.87 5.02
CA ALA A 146 12.21 22.12 5.30
C ALA A 146 12.07 21.35 6.62
N LEU A 147 12.22 20.03 6.57
CA LEU A 147 12.35 19.19 7.76
C LEU A 147 13.83 18.98 8.04
N LEU A 148 14.30 19.37 9.21
CA LEU A 148 15.64 19.11 9.70
C LEU A 148 15.56 18.04 10.78
N VAL A 149 16.36 17.00 10.68
CA VAL A 149 16.54 16.00 11.72
C VAL A 149 17.98 16.05 12.17
N SER A 150 18.23 16.28 13.46
CA SER A 150 19.57 16.32 14.03
C SER A 150 20.10 14.90 14.29
N GLU A 151 21.42 14.78 14.50
CA GLU A 151 22.03 13.51 14.94
C GLU A 151 21.53 13.04 16.32
N SER A 152 21.00 13.95 17.15
CA SER A 152 20.36 13.62 18.44
C SER A 152 18.95 13.06 18.31
N GLY A 153 18.38 13.05 17.09
CA GLY A 153 17.00 12.64 16.84
C GLY A 153 15.96 13.74 17.02
N ASP A 154 16.38 14.98 17.27
CA ASP A 154 15.48 16.13 17.32
C ASP A 154 15.06 16.53 15.90
N ALA A 155 13.76 16.78 15.69
CA ALA A 155 13.22 17.19 14.39
C ALA A 155 12.67 18.62 14.45
N GLU A 156 13.08 19.46 13.51
CA GLU A 156 12.59 20.83 13.31
C GLU A 156 11.93 20.93 11.92
N LEU A 157 10.64 21.27 11.88
CA LEU A 157 9.98 21.64 10.63
C LEU A 157 9.96 23.16 10.48
N ARG A 158 10.64 23.66 9.45
CA ARG A 158 10.57 25.04 9.00
C ARG A 158 9.51 25.18 7.93
N MET A 159 8.61 26.12 8.14
CA MET A 159 7.54 26.47 7.22
C MET A 159 7.50 27.98 7.04
N PRO A 160 7.19 28.50 5.85
CA PRO A 160 7.05 29.93 5.66
C PRO A 160 5.79 30.43 6.37
N PRO A 161 5.73 31.74 6.68
CA PRO A 161 4.50 32.35 7.14
C PRO A 161 3.35 32.04 6.17
N ASP A 162 2.16 31.82 6.70
CA ASP A 162 0.92 31.49 5.98
C ASP A 162 0.84 30.09 5.34
N ALA A 163 1.85 29.24 5.50
CA ALA A 163 1.76 27.85 5.07
C ALA A 163 0.90 27.01 6.03
N VAL A 164 0.13 26.07 5.47
CA VAL A 164 -0.67 25.11 6.24
C VAL A 164 0.07 23.78 6.33
N LEU A 165 0.39 23.35 7.56
CA LEU A 165 0.83 22.00 7.85
C LEU A 165 -0.37 21.18 8.31
N THR A 166 -0.60 20.04 7.67
CA THR A 166 -1.55 19.03 8.16
C THR A 166 -0.77 17.82 8.65
N VAL A 167 -0.74 17.59 9.96
CA VAL A 167 -0.19 16.36 10.54
C VAL A 167 -1.31 15.32 10.61
N ARG A 168 -1.09 14.15 10.02
CA ARG A 168 -1.98 12.99 10.15
C ARG A 168 -1.21 11.92 10.90
N THR A 169 -1.71 11.54 12.07
CA THR A 169 -1.15 10.44 12.85
C THR A 169 -1.97 9.19 12.53
N THR A 170 -1.30 8.07 12.24
CA THR A 170 -1.91 6.76 12.30
C THR A 170 -1.91 6.31 13.76
N SER A 171 -3.07 5.95 14.30
CA SER A 171 -3.23 5.32 15.61
C SER A 171 -3.20 3.81 15.48
#